data_AF-A0A0G3GUD3-F1
#
_entry.id   AF-A0A0G3GUD3-F1
#
_cell.length_a   1.000
_cell.length_b   1.000
_cell.length_c   1.000
_cell.angle_alpha   90.00
_cell.angle_beta   90.00
_cell.angle_gamma   90.00
#
_symmetry.space_group_name_H-M   'P 1'
#
loop_
_entity.id
_entity.type
_entity.pdbx_description
1 polymer ?
#
loop_
_entity_poly.entity_id
_entity_poly.type
_entity_poly.pdbx_seq_one_letter_code
_entity_poly.pdbx_strand_id
1 'polypeptide(L)'
;MPNLGPTELIIIAVLVILLFGAKKLPDAARSLGRSMRIFKSEVKEMQNDDQQPAQPQLPQGYPQQQAQGYAQPVQQPYPQQLVEQAYPQQPAPGNQQYPQNPAQ
;
A
#
# COMPACT_ATOMS: atom_id res chain seq x y z
N MET A 1 22.60 -41.07 22.92
CA MET A 1 21.50 -40.10 22.81
C MET A 1 21.66 -39.40 21.47
N PRO A 2 20.60 -39.25 20.64
CA PRO A 2 20.72 -38.50 19.40
C PRO A 2 21.13 -37.06 19.74
N ASN A 3 22.27 -36.63 19.22
CA ASN A 3 22.75 -35.28 19.40
C ASN A 3 22.19 -34.44 18.25
N LEU A 4 21.28 -33.51 18.57
CA LEU A 4 20.78 -32.53 17.63
C LEU A 4 21.88 -31.47 17.39
N GLY A 5 22.87 -31.85 16.60
CA GLY A 5 23.96 -30.99 16.21
C GLY A 5 23.54 -29.98 15.13
N PRO A 6 24.38 -28.98 14.86
CA PRO A 6 24.18 -28.05 13.74
C PRO A 6 23.96 -28.78 12.40
N THR A 7 24.62 -29.93 12.21
CA THR A 7 24.50 -30.76 11.00
C THR A 7 23.09 -31.34 10.84
N GLU A 8 22.52 -31.98 11.86
CA GLU A 8 21.14 -32.48 11.85
C GLU A 8 20.12 -31.37 11.57
N LEU A 9 20.30 -30.18 12.16
CA LEU A 9 19.40 -29.04 11.90
C LEU A 9 19.45 -28.59 10.44
N ILE A 10 20.63 -28.58 9.82
CA ILE A 10 20.77 -28.25 8.39
C ILE A 10 20.04 -29.29 7.54
N ILE A 11 20.17 -30.59 7.85
CA ILE A 11 19.49 -31.66 7.10
C ILE A 11 17.97 -31.49 7.20
N ILE A 12 17.44 -31.24 8.39
CA ILE A 12 16.01 -31.00 8.60
C ILE A 12 15.55 -29.75 7.82
N ALA A 13 16.31 -28.66 7.89
CA ALA A 13 16.00 -27.43 7.15
C ALA A 13 15.94 -27.67 5.64
N VAL A 14 16.87 -28.45 5.09
CA VAL A 14 16.86 -28.83 3.67
C VAL A 14 15.61 -29.64 3.32
N LEU A 15 15.21 -30.61 4.16
CA LEU A 15 13.98 -31.38 3.94
C LEU A 15 12.74 -30.49 3.95
N VAL A 16 12.65 -29.53 4.88
CA VAL A 16 11.54 -28.56 4.91
C VAL A 16 11.55 -27.69 3.65
N ILE A 17 12.72 -27.22 3.20
CA ILE A 17 12.86 -26.46 1.95
C ILE A 17 12.42 -27.29 0.73
N LEU A 18 12.71 -28.59 0.70
CA LEU A 18 12.30 -29.46 -0.41
C LEU A 18 10.79 -29.69 -0.44
N LEU A 19 10.15 -29.85 0.72
CA LEU A 19 8.71 -30.09 0.82
C LEU A 19 7.89 -28.83 0.53
N PHE A 20 8.29 -27.69 1.10
CA PHE A 20 7.53 -26.44 1.02
C PHE A 20 8.04 -25.48 -0.07
N GLY A 21 9.29 -25.63 -0.49
CA GLY A 21 9.95 -24.75 -1.46
C GLY A 21 10.65 -23.55 -0.81
N ALA A 22 11.81 -23.17 -1.36
CA ALA A 22 12.63 -22.05 -0.87
C ALA A 22 11.90 -20.69 -0.86
N LYS A 23 10.88 -20.50 -1.71
CA LYS A 23 10.06 -19.26 -1.74
C LYS A 23 8.96 -19.24 -0.68
N LYS A 24 8.45 -20.39 -0.21
CA LYS A 24 7.30 -20.44 0.72
C LYS A 24 7.73 -20.34 2.18
N LEU A 25 8.91 -20.85 2.53
CA LEU A 25 9.49 -20.71 3.87
C LEU A 25 9.63 -19.26 4.35
N PRO A 26 10.24 -18.32 3.58
CA PRO A 26 10.40 -16.95 4.03
C PRO A 26 9.05 -16.22 4.13
N ASP A 27 8.09 -16.53 3.25
CA ASP A 27 6.75 -15.95 3.33
C ASP A 27 5.99 -16.44 4.57
N ALA A 28 6.05 -17.74 4.87
CA ALA A 28 5.45 -18.32 6.07
C ALA A 28 6.12 -17.79 7.35
N ALA A 29 7.45 -17.71 7.39
CA ALA A 29 8.16 -17.14 8.53
C ALA A 29 7.80 -15.66 8.75
N ARG A 30 7.65 -14.87 7.67
CA ARG A 30 7.26 -13.45 7.74
C ARG A 30 5.81 -13.25 8.20
N SER A 31 4.87 -14.11 7.81
CA SER A 31 3.49 -14.03 8.28
C SER A 31 3.38 -14.47 9.73
N LEU A 32 3.98 -15.60 10.09
CA LEU A 32 4.05 -16.11 11.47
C LEU A 32 4.74 -15.12 12.40
N GLY A 33 5.86 -14.51 11.98
CA GLY A 33 6.58 -13.52 12.78
C GLY A 33 5.76 -12.25 13.06
N ARG A 34 4.93 -11.81 12.10
CA ARG A 34 3.99 -10.70 12.31
C ARG A 34 2.91 -11.05 13.33
N SER A 35 2.29 -12.23 13.20
CA SER A 35 1.29 -12.71 14.17
C SER A 35 1.89 -12.90 15.57
N MET A 36 3.09 -13.48 15.67
CA MET A 36 3.79 -13.66 16.94
C MET A 36 4.16 -12.34 17.62
N ARG A 37 4.52 -11.31 16.85
CA ARG A 37 4.83 -9.98 17.40
C ARG A 37 3.61 -9.35 18.07
N ILE A 38 2.46 -9.40 17.40
CA ILE A 38 1.19 -8.86 17.91
C ILE A 38 0.76 -9.63 19.16
N PHE A 39 0.75 -10.97 19.07
CA PHE A 39 0.43 -11.82 20.21
C PHE A 39 1.35 -11.55 21.40
N LYS A 40 2.65 -11.37 21.17
CA LYS A 40 3.61 -11.11 22.24
C LYS A 40 3.43 -9.72 22.86
N SER A 41 3.01 -8.71 22.11
CA SER A 41 2.68 -7.39 22.69
C SER A 41 1.40 -7.46 23.53
N GLU A 42 0.34 -8.12 23.04
CA GLU A 42 -0.92 -8.26 23.76
C GLU A 42 -0.72 -9.06 25.06
N VAL A 43 -0.02 -10.19 24.98
CA VAL A 43 0.32 -11.03 26.14
C VAL A 43 1.18 -10.26 27.14
N LYS A 44 2.11 -9.41 26.67
CA LYS A 44 2.93 -8.57 27.54
C LYS A 44 2.09 -7.49 28.22
N GLU A 45 1.18 -6.83 27.51
CA GLU A 45 0.28 -5.82 28.06
C GLU A 45 -0.60 -6.40 29.18
N MET A 46 -1.17 -7.59 28.96
CA MET A 46 -1.90 -8.35 29.99
C MET A 46 -1.07 -8.68 31.23
N GLN A 47 0.24 -8.83 31.08
CA GLN A 47 1.17 -9.11 32.19
C GLN A 47 1.66 -7.83 32.90
N ASN A 48 1.53 -6.67 32.25
CA ASN A 48 1.97 -5.38 32.80
C ASN A 48 0.81 -4.57 33.41
N ASP A 49 -0.46 -4.90 33.12
CA ASP A 49 -1.62 -4.30 33.79
C ASP A 49 -1.68 -4.57 35.31
N ASP A 50 -0.92 -5.56 35.79
CA ASP A 50 -0.72 -5.80 37.23
C ASP A 50 0.36 -4.88 37.87
N GLN A 51 1.14 -4.11 37.09
CA GLN A 51 2.22 -3.23 37.58
C GLN A 51 2.34 -1.87 36.84
N GLN A 52 1.53 -0.88 37.27
CA GLN A 52 1.74 0.60 37.17
C GLN A 52 1.69 1.28 35.76
N PRO A 53 1.23 2.57 35.63
CA PRO A 53 0.76 3.15 34.36
C PRO A 53 1.82 3.40 33.29
N ALA A 54 1.43 3.06 32.05
CA ALA A 54 2.23 3.16 30.84
C ALA A 54 2.56 4.60 30.40
N GLN A 55 3.81 4.83 29.99
CA GLN A 55 4.19 5.97 29.15
C GLN A 55 3.82 5.70 27.68
N PRO A 56 3.35 6.70 26.90
CA PRO A 56 2.97 6.50 25.51
C PRO A 56 4.18 6.18 24.63
N GLN A 57 4.34 4.91 24.24
CA GLN A 57 5.28 4.52 23.20
C GLN A 57 4.53 4.53 21.86
N LEU A 58 4.73 5.61 21.09
CA LEU A 58 4.27 5.74 19.70
C LEU A 58 4.77 4.53 18.86
N PRO A 59 3.89 3.79 18.17
CA PRO A 59 4.30 2.69 17.30
C PRO A 59 5.14 3.20 16.11
N GLN A 60 6.47 3.14 16.23
CA GLN A 60 7.41 3.23 15.10
C GLN A 60 7.48 1.85 14.45
N GLY A 61 6.72 1.65 13.36
CA GLY A 61 6.67 0.34 12.72
C GLY A 61 5.71 0.20 11.55
N TYR A 62 5.46 1.24 10.76
CA TYR A 62 4.98 1.05 9.40
C TYR A 62 6.17 0.51 8.58
N PRO A 63 6.10 -0.70 8.00
CA PRO A 63 7.07 -1.09 7.00
C PRO A 63 6.91 -0.13 5.82
N GLN A 64 7.86 0.80 5.66
CA GLN A 64 8.08 1.47 4.40
C GLN A 64 8.39 0.39 3.37
N GLN A 65 7.36 -0.04 2.65
CA GLN A 65 7.54 -0.64 1.34
C GLN A 65 8.38 0.35 0.55
N GLN A 66 9.55 -0.13 0.10
CA GLN A 66 10.44 0.58 -0.80
C GLN A 66 9.64 1.07 -2.01
N ALA A 67 9.22 2.35 -1.98
CA ALA A 67 8.81 3.08 -3.17
C ALA A 67 10.08 3.47 -3.93
N GLN A 68 10.79 2.46 -4.43
CA GLN A 68 11.89 2.64 -5.37
C GLN A 68 11.54 1.86 -6.63
N GLY A 69 10.96 2.57 -7.60
CA GLY A 69 10.96 2.11 -8.99
C GLY A 69 9.63 2.07 -9.75
N TYR A 70 8.74 3.08 -9.66
CA TYR A 70 7.82 3.41 -10.78
C TYR A 70 7.19 4.80 -10.60
N ALA A 71 8.00 5.85 -10.71
CA ALA A 71 7.50 7.09 -11.29
C ALA A 71 7.65 6.98 -12.81
N GLN A 72 6.70 6.34 -13.48
CA GLN A 72 6.48 6.63 -14.90
C GLN A 72 5.48 7.79 -14.97
N PRO A 73 5.81 8.92 -15.62
CA PRO A 73 4.79 9.86 -16.03
C PRO A 73 3.91 9.14 -17.05
N VAL A 74 2.66 8.87 -16.68
CA VAL A 74 1.66 8.27 -17.58
C VAL A 74 1.30 9.33 -18.63
N GLN A 75 2.02 9.35 -19.75
CA GLN A 75 1.59 10.04 -20.96
C GLN A 75 0.57 9.14 -21.66
N GLN A 76 -0.71 9.35 -21.37
CA GLN A 76 -1.80 8.84 -22.20
C GLN A 76 -1.98 9.79 -23.40
N PRO A 77 -1.80 9.35 -24.66
CA PRO A 77 -2.29 10.09 -25.81
C PRO A 77 -3.81 9.97 -25.83
N TYR A 78 -4.51 11.04 -25.46
CA TYR A 78 -5.95 11.14 -25.65
C TYR A 78 -6.25 11.30 -27.15
N PRO A 79 -7.10 10.48 -27.78
CA PRO A 79 -7.61 10.77 -29.11
C PRO A 79 -8.68 11.88 -28.99
N GLN A 80 -8.33 13.12 -29.36
CA GLN A 80 -9.23 14.29 -29.33
C GLN A 80 -10.29 14.31 -30.45
N GLN A 81 -10.34 13.30 -31.33
CA GLN A 81 -11.13 13.41 -32.56
C GLN A 81 -12.60 13.00 -32.46
N LEU A 82 -13.07 12.40 -31.35
CA LEU A 82 -14.45 11.89 -31.28
C LEU A 82 -15.46 12.84 -30.62
N VAL A 83 -15.03 13.93 -29.99
CA VAL A 83 -15.94 14.81 -29.23
C VAL A 83 -16.51 15.98 -30.04
N GLU A 84 -15.92 16.33 -31.19
CA GLU A 84 -16.29 17.55 -31.92
C GLU A 84 -17.48 17.37 -32.89
N GLN A 85 -17.93 16.14 -33.13
CA GLN A 85 -19.00 15.84 -34.09
C GLN A 85 -20.42 15.78 -33.50
N ALA A 86 -20.57 15.91 -32.18
CA ALA A 86 -21.84 15.63 -31.51
C ALA A 86 -22.60 16.87 -30.98
N TYR A 87 -22.10 18.09 -31.18
CA TYR A 87 -22.80 19.30 -30.73
C TYR A 87 -23.44 20.05 -31.91
N PRO A 88 -24.77 20.24 -31.94
CA PRO A 88 -25.38 21.20 -32.86
C PRO A 88 -24.90 22.61 -32.49
N GLN A 89 -24.29 23.30 -33.46
CA GLN A 89 -23.85 24.68 -33.32
C GLN A 89 -25.03 25.59 -32.96
N GLN A 90 -24.99 26.16 -31.77
CA GLN A 90 -25.93 27.20 -31.34
C GLN A 90 -25.44 28.54 -31.90
N PRO A 91 -26.24 29.30 -32.67
CA PRO A 91 -25.81 30.56 -33.25
C PRO A 91 -25.48 31.58 -32.15
N ALA A 92 -24.30 32.20 -32.25
CA ALA A 92 -23.81 33.21 -31.32
C ALA A 92 -24.79 34.39 -31.18
N PRO A 93 -24.94 34.97 -29.98
CA PRO A 93 -25.75 36.17 -29.80
C PRO A 93 -25.08 37.35 -30.54
N GLY A 94 -25.65 37.69 -31.70
CA GLY A 94 -25.27 38.87 -32.47
C GLY A 94 -25.53 40.16 -31.70
N ASN A 95 -24.48 40.96 -31.57
CA ASN A 95 -24.42 42.42 -31.49
C ASN A 95 -25.72 43.11 -31.07
N GLN A 96 -26.00 43.16 -29.77
CA GLN A 96 -26.94 44.12 -29.19
C GLN A 96 -26.30 45.51 -29.24
N GLN A 97 -26.41 46.18 -30.39
CA GLN A 97 -26.22 47.62 -30.48
C GLN A 97 -27.39 48.27 -29.71
N TYR A 98 -27.10 48.79 -28.51
CA TYR A 98 -28.00 49.66 -27.79
C TYR A 98 -28.37 50.85 -28.69
N PRO A 99 -29.65 51.09 -29.01
CA PRO A 99 -30.04 52.35 -29.63
C PRO A 99 -29.74 53.49 -28.64
N GLN A 100 -28.79 54.36 -29.00
CA GLN A 100 -28.61 55.65 -28.35
C GLN A 100 -29.92 56.42 -28.48
N ASN A 101 -30.43 56.88 -27.34
CA ASN A 101 -31.59 57.74 -27.24
C ASN A 101 -31.12 59.20 -27.42
N PRO A 102 -31.47 59.92 -28.50
CA PRO A 102 -31.41 61.37 -28.46
C PRO A 102 -32.75 61.89 -27.92
N ALA A 103 -32.64 62.66 -26.85
CA ALA A 103 -33.70 63.49 -26.31
C ALA A 103 -34.31 64.38 -27.40
N GLN A 104 -35.65 64.53 -27.37
CA GLN A 104 -36.45 65.76 -27.45
C GLN A 104 -37.93 65.37 -27.56
#